data_AF-A0A3D5Z6G7-F1
#
_entry.id   AF-A0A3D5Z6G7-F1
#
_cell.length_a   1.000
_cell.length_b   1.000
_cell.length_c   1.000
_cell.angle_alpha   90.00
_cell.angle_beta   90.00
_cell.angle_gamma   90.00
#
_symmetry.space_group_name_H-M   'P 1'
#
loop_
_entity.id
_entity.type
_entity.pdbx_description
1 polymer ?
#
loop_
_entity_poly.entity_id
_entity_poly.type
_entity_poly.pdbx_seq_one_letter_code
_entity_poly.pdbx_strand_id
1 'polypeptide(L)'
;MKPHTIFFNYLTKFISSILFFLTTTITIILFTIFNQNFMAQQLNETNYYEKLYTNIKLEMSYYVTQSGLSDDILNNIFDKELLRRTTEKMLDNFYNNKDNTINKTSVEENLMNNINEELKDYKLTEEDKTSINKFITQMSSTYETEISYSNILNKYHNSFNRIYHILVALDILCIALFIINYFITRYTLKERNIIISLLTTTILITIIHLYLSNTLDLGHLEFYNDIISNLINYTYQSIMSIFNIVSTIYLIISLSLILYATKYTKELLKYKDKVLIILAIIWMGVIFMFSAQVSDESKSSSNKVTSAVVNTVISIKKENISEEKRQKIIEDKTFIVRKTAHFTEYFILGLILILFLQTKEKLTTKYIILAIIFCVLYATSDEIHQLFVDGRSCKIMDILIDTCGSSLAILGFTSIYKITTNLKKQKELFIEQI
;
A
#
# COMPACT_ATOMS: atom_id res chain seq x y z
N MET A 1 37.09 -25.27 15.06
CA MET A 1 37.02 -24.90 13.62
C MET A 1 38.37 -24.31 13.22
N LYS A 2 38.88 -24.61 12.02
CA LYS A 2 40.11 -23.98 11.52
C LYS A 2 39.89 -22.46 11.36
N PRO A 3 40.89 -21.59 11.61
CA PRO A 3 40.73 -20.13 11.56
C PRO A 3 40.20 -19.60 10.21
N HIS A 4 40.61 -20.19 9.09
CA HIS A 4 40.08 -19.85 7.76
C HIS A 4 38.57 -20.12 7.62
N THR A 5 38.04 -21.13 8.31
CA THR A 5 36.61 -21.43 8.31
C THR A 5 35.81 -20.40 9.10
N ILE A 6 36.41 -19.81 10.16
CA ILE A 6 35.77 -18.76 10.96
C ILE A 6 35.68 -17.46 10.16
N PHE A 7 36.78 -17.06 9.52
CA PHE A 7 36.81 -15.86 8.67
C PHE A 7 35.79 -15.95 7.52
N PHE A 8 35.77 -17.07 6.80
CA PHE A 8 34.82 -17.32 5.71
C PHE A 8 33.36 -17.25 6.19
N ASN A 9 33.06 -17.72 7.40
CA ASN A 9 31.73 -17.64 7.99
C ASN A 9 31.28 -16.20 8.27
N TYR A 10 32.16 -15.32 8.75
CA TYR A 10 31.81 -13.92 8.98
C TYR A 10 31.69 -13.14 7.67
N LEU A 11 32.60 -13.39 6.72
CA LEU A 11 32.59 -12.74 5.42
C LEU A 11 31.30 -13.02 4.65
N THR A 12 30.86 -14.28 4.62
CA THR A 12 29.63 -14.67 3.91
C THR A 12 28.37 -14.08 4.54
N LYS A 13 28.31 -13.96 5.88
CA LYS A 13 27.22 -13.25 6.57
C LYS A 13 27.20 -11.77 6.26
N PHE A 14 28.36 -11.12 6.25
CA PHE A 14 28.50 -9.71 5.91
C PHE A 14 28.03 -9.44 4.49
N ILE A 15 28.49 -10.23 3.52
CA ILE A 15 28.07 -10.14 2.11
C ILE A 15 26.55 -10.33 1.98
N SER A 16 25.98 -11.39 2.58
CA SER A 16 24.52 -11.60 2.53
C SER A 16 23.74 -10.44 3.14
N SER A 17 24.24 -9.85 4.22
CA SER A 17 23.57 -8.74 4.91
C SER A 17 23.55 -7.48 4.06
N ILE A 18 24.67 -7.14 3.42
CA ILE A 18 24.74 -6.00 2.50
C ILE A 18 23.84 -6.22 1.29
N LEU A 19 23.94 -7.39 0.63
CA LEU A 19 23.15 -7.68 -0.57
C LEU A 19 21.65 -7.66 -0.29
N PHE A 20 21.22 -8.21 0.85
CA PHE A 20 19.81 -8.21 1.26
C PHE A 20 19.29 -6.81 1.59
N PHE A 21 20.10 -5.99 2.29
CA PHE A 21 19.76 -4.60 2.56
C PHE A 21 19.66 -3.78 1.28
N LEU A 22 20.62 -3.92 0.36
CA LEU A 22 20.62 -3.24 -0.93
C LEU A 22 19.39 -3.63 -1.76
N THR A 23 19.12 -4.93 -1.88
CA THR A 23 17.96 -5.45 -2.61
C THR A 23 16.66 -4.88 -2.04
N THR A 24 16.49 -4.92 -0.71
CA THR A 24 15.30 -4.36 -0.05
C THR A 24 15.14 -2.87 -0.34
N THR A 25 16.21 -2.10 -0.23
CA THR A 25 16.20 -0.66 -0.45
C THR A 25 15.87 -0.32 -1.90
N ILE A 26 16.53 -0.98 -2.86
CA ILE A 26 16.29 -0.78 -4.29
C ILE A 26 14.87 -1.17 -4.66
N THR A 27 14.39 -2.33 -4.17
CA THR A 27 13.01 -2.78 -4.37
C THR A 27 12.01 -1.73 -3.88
N ILE A 28 12.16 -1.21 -2.66
CA ILE A 28 11.25 -0.16 -2.15
C ILE A 28 11.26 1.08 -3.05
N ILE A 29 12.43 1.53 -3.49
CA ILE A 29 12.55 2.68 -4.41
C ILE A 29 11.85 2.40 -5.75
N LEU A 30 12.01 1.20 -6.30
CA LEU A 30 11.37 0.79 -7.56
C LEU A 30 9.84 0.73 -7.44
N PHE A 31 9.32 0.24 -6.32
CA PHE A 31 7.88 0.14 -6.06
C PHE A 31 7.23 1.47 -5.63
N THR A 32 8.01 2.52 -5.38
CA THR A 32 7.53 3.83 -4.95
C THR A 32 7.77 4.89 -6.02
N ILE A 33 8.94 5.54 -6.02
CA ILE A 33 9.27 6.67 -6.92
C ILE A 33 9.24 6.25 -8.39
N PHE A 34 9.57 5.00 -8.72
CA PHE A 34 9.51 4.49 -10.09
C PHE A 34 8.20 3.77 -10.43
N ASN A 35 7.17 3.93 -9.60
CA ASN A 35 5.86 3.35 -9.83
C ASN A 35 4.80 4.44 -10.07
N GLN A 36 4.26 4.47 -11.29
CA GLN A 36 3.23 5.42 -11.69
C GLN A 36 2.00 5.39 -10.77
N ASN A 37 1.54 4.21 -10.36
CA ASN A 37 0.34 4.08 -9.52
C ASN A 37 0.60 4.65 -8.11
N PHE A 38 1.80 4.44 -7.58
CA PHE A 38 2.18 5.01 -6.29
C PHE A 38 2.17 6.54 -6.34
N MET A 39 2.76 7.14 -7.38
CA MET A 39 2.78 8.59 -7.55
C MET A 39 1.39 9.18 -7.83
N ALA A 40 0.57 8.53 -8.64
CA ALA A 40 -0.82 8.92 -8.86
C ALA A 40 -1.61 8.94 -7.54
N GLN A 41 -1.39 7.97 -6.66
CA GLN A 41 -1.99 7.96 -5.33
C GLN A 41 -1.53 9.15 -4.49
N GLN A 42 -0.25 9.55 -4.54
CA GLN A 42 0.24 10.71 -3.77
C GLN A 42 -0.42 12.03 -4.25
N LEU A 43 -0.67 12.18 -5.55
CA LEU A 43 -1.40 13.34 -6.09
C LEU A 43 -2.84 13.39 -5.55
N ASN A 44 -3.51 12.24 -5.49
CA ASN A 44 -4.89 12.16 -5.00
C ASN A 44 -4.99 12.49 -3.50
N GLU A 45 -4.05 11.99 -2.69
CA GLU A 45 -4.07 12.17 -1.23
C GLU A 45 -3.67 13.60 -0.77
N THR A 46 -3.01 14.38 -1.63
CA THR A 46 -2.48 15.72 -1.27
C THR A 46 -3.40 16.89 -1.66
N ASN A 47 -4.65 16.62 -2.06
CA ASN A 47 -5.56 17.60 -2.65
C ASN A 47 -4.91 18.38 -3.80
N TYR A 48 -4.03 17.71 -4.55
CA TYR A 48 -3.17 18.33 -5.55
C TYR A 48 -3.99 19.07 -6.62
N TYR A 49 -5.02 18.42 -7.17
CA TYR A 49 -5.84 18.98 -8.24
C TYR A 49 -6.67 20.18 -7.79
N GLU A 50 -7.12 20.19 -6.54
CA GLU A 50 -7.89 21.30 -5.97
C GLU A 50 -7.05 22.57 -5.86
N LYS A 51 -5.84 22.42 -5.31
CA LYS A 51 -4.89 23.54 -5.20
C LYS A 51 -4.42 23.98 -6.58
N LEU A 52 -4.14 23.05 -7.48
CA LEU A 52 -3.71 23.36 -8.84
C LEU A 52 -4.78 24.13 -9.62
N TYR A 53 -6.05 23.70 -9.52
CA TYR A 53 -7.19 24.42 -10.10
C TYR A 53 -7.26 25.87 -9.61
N THR A 54 -7.13 26.06 -8.29
CA THR A 54 -7.19 27.37 -7.65
C THR A 54 -6.02 28.27 -8.09
N ASN A 55 -4.81 27.72 -8.15
CA ASN A 55 -3.62 28.46 -8.57
C ASN A 55 -3.70 28.91 -10.03
N ILE A 56 -4.10 28.02 -10.95
CA ILE A 56 -4.24 28.37 -12.37
C ILE A 56 -5.27 29.50 -12.54
N LYS A 57 -6.41 29.41 -11.87
CA LYS A 57 -7.43 30.47 -11.91
C LYS A 57 -6.92 31.80 -11.37
N LEU A 58 -6.19 31.76 -10.25
CA LEU A 58 -5.63 32.96 -9.65
C LEU A 58 -4.61 33.63 -10.59
N GLU A 59 -3.69 32.85 -11.15
CA GLU A 59 -2.70 33.36 -12.12
C GLU A 59 -3.36 33.95 -13.37
N MET A 60 -4.37 33.27 -13.93
CA MET A 60 -5.14 33.80 -15.06
C MET A 60 -5.88 35.10 -14.72
N SER A 61 -6.47 35.20 -13.52
CA SER A 61 -7.22 36.40 -13.09
C SER A 61 -6.33 37.65 -13.01
N TYR A 62 -5.04 37.51 -12.68
CA TYR A 62 -4.10 38.63 -12.76
C TYR A 62 -3.96 39.17 -14.19
N TYR A 63 -3.90 38.29 -15.20
CA TYR A 63 -3.89 38.71 -16.60
C TYR A 63 -5.22 39.32 -17.04
N VAL A 64 -6.36 38.76 -16.60
CA VAL A 64 -7.70 39.33 -16.84
C VAL A 64 -7.78 40.76 -16.33
N THR A 65 -7.43 40.96 -15.06
CA THR A 65 -7.47 42.26 -14.40
C THR A 65 -6.60 43.29 -15.13
N GLN A 66 -5.41 42.88 -15.60
CA GLN A 66 -4.51 43.75 -16.37
C GLN A 66 -5.06 44.09 -17.77
N SER A 67 -5.85 43.20 -18.37
CA SER A 67 -6.46 43.42 -19.68
C SER A 67 -7.68 44.35 -19.64
N GLY A 68 -8.31 44.51 -18.47
CA GLY A 68 -9.54 45.28 -18.28
C GLY A 68 -10.82 44.51 -18.62
N LEU A 69 -10.73 43.21 -18.92
CA LEU A 69 -11.87 42.30 -19.08
C LEU A 69 -12.44 41.86 -17.71
N SER A 70 -13.66 41.34 -17.70
CA SER A 70 -14.29 40.73 -16.52
C SER A 70 -13.70 39.37 -16.20
N ASP A 71 -13.60 39.03 -14.91
CA ASP A 71 -13.26 37.66 -14.45
C ASP A 71 -14.26 36.59 -14.95
N ASP A 72 -15.43 37.01 -15.44
CA ASP A 72 -16.42 36.12 -16.06
C ASP A 72 -15.86 35.32 -17.24
N ILE A 73 -14.81 35.82 -17.91
CA ILE A 73 -14.18 35.07 -19.00
C ILE A 73 -13.49 33.78 -18.53
N LEU A 74 -13.20 33.65 -17.23
CA LEU A 74 -12.61 32.46 -16.63
C LEU A 74 -13.67 31.45 -16.14
N ASN A 75 -14.96 31.73 -16.36
CA ASN A 75 -16.02 30.79 -16.01
C ASN A 75 -16.05 29.63 -17.01
N ASN A 76 -16.11 28.41 -16.48
CA ASN A 76 -16.24 27.17 -17.24
C ASN A 76 -15.18 26.92 -18.32
N ILE A 77 -14.00 27.57 -18.24
CA ILE A 77 -12.91 27.34 -19.20
C ILE A 77 -12.27 25.95 -19.07
N PHE A 78 -12.22 25.42 -17.84
CA PHE A 78 -11.86 24.04 -17.51
C PHE A 78 -12.45 23.69 -16.13
N ASP A 79 -12.55 22.39 -15.85
CA ASP A 79 -12.99 21.86 -14.55
C ASP A 79 -11.89 21.01 -13.88
N LYS A 80 -12.13 20.65 -12.63
CA LYS A 80 -11.19 19.87 -11.81
C LYS A 80 -10.97 18.46 -12.36
N GLU A 81 -11.97 17.89 -13.03
CA GLU A 81 -11.91 16.53 -13.57
C GLU A 81 -11.11 16.47 -14.88
N LEU A 82 -11.21 17.50 -15.72
CA LEU A 82 -10.33 17.70 -16.86
C LEU A 82 -8.89 17.90 -16.41
N LEU A 83 -8.67 18.69 -15.35
CA LEU A 83 -7.35 18.90 -14.76
C LEU A 83 -6.75 17.57 -14.27
N ARG A 84 -7.52 16.80 -13.47
CA ARG A 84 -7.14 15.47 -12.99
C ARG A 84 -6.73 14.55 -14.14
N ARG A 85 -7.60 14.39 -15.15
CA ARG A 85 -7.32 13.53 -16.32
C ARG A 85 -6.09 14.00 -17.10
N THR A 86 -5.88 15.31 -17.21
CA THR A 86 -4.72 15.88 -17.91
C THR A 86 -3.43 15.57 -17.15
N THR A 87 -3.42 15.80 -15.83
CA THR A 87 -2.26 15.50 -14.97
C THR A 87 -1.97 13.99 -14.93
N GLU A 88 -2.98 13.14 -14.79
CA GLU A 88 -2.81 11.68 -14.78
C GLU A 88 -2.28 11.16 -16.13
N LYS A 89 -2.76 11.71 -17.25
CA LYS A 89 -2.26 11.39 -18.59
C LYS A 89 -0.82 11.86 -18.78
N MET A 90 -0.46 13.03 -18.26
CA MET A 90 0.92 13.51 -18.28
C MET A 90 1.82 12.57 -17.47
N LEU A 91 1.38 12.13 -16.30
CA LEU A 91 2.10 11.13 -15.50
C LEU A 91 2.27 9.83 -16.29
N ASP A 92 1.21 9.32 -16.93
CA ASP A 92 1.29 8.14 -17.81
C ASP A 92 2.32 8.29 -18.91
N ASN A 93 2.31 9.45 -19.59
CA ASN A 93 3.23 9.72 -20.66
C ASN A 93 4.68 9.80 -20.17
N PHE A 94 4.91 10.38 -18.99
CA PHE A 94 6.23 10.45 -18.34
C PHE A 94 6.77 9.07 -17.97
N TYR A 95 5.95 8.13 -17.49
CA TYR A 95 6.42 6.78 -17.16
C TYR A 95 6.57 5.86 -18.37
N ASN A 96 5.82 6.12 -19.45
CA ASN A 96 5.78 5.28 -20.65
C ASN A 96 6.57 5.86 -21.84
N ASN A 97 7.36 6.90 -21.64
CA ASN A 97 8.17 7.55 -22.68
C ASN A 97 7.33 8.04 -23.88
N LYS A 98 6.14 8.55 -23.61
CA LYS A 98 5.25 9.16 -24.62
C LYS A 98 5.42 10.68 -24.61
N ASP A 99 4.88 11.33 -25.63
CA ASP A 99 4.87 12.78 -25.71
C ASP A 99 4.07 13.40 -24.54
N ASN A 100 4.69 14.33 -23.83
CA ASN A 100 4.12 15.03 -22.67
C ASN A 100 3.39 16.33 -23.06
N THR A 101 3.12 16.56 -24.35
CA THR A 101 2.35 17.72 -24.82
C THR A 101 0.96 17.76 -24.18
N ILE A 102 0.63 18.90 -23.58
CA ILE A 102 -0.68 19.15 -23.00
C ILE A 102 -1.60 19.70 -24.10
N ASN A 103 -2.75 19.07 -24.28
CA ASN A 103 -3.77 19.59 -25.18
C ASN A 103 -4.46 20.80 -24.53
N LYS A 104 -4.31 21.97 -25.16
CA LYS A 104 -4.88 23.25 -24.73
C LYS A 104 -6.12 23.66 -25.50
N THR A 105 -6.47 22.95 -26.56
CA THR A 105 -7.49 23.37 -27.53
C THR A 105 -8.83 23.69 -26.88
N SER A 106 -9.31 22.86 -25.95
CA SER A 106 -10.57 23.13 -25.26
C SER A 106 -10.53 24.39 -24.40
N VAL A 107 -9.39 24.68 -23.76
CA VAL A 107 -9.23 25.88 -22.93
C VAL A 107 -9.17 27.12 -23.81
N GLU A 108 -8.44 27.05 -24.93
CA GLU A 108 -8.33 28.14 -25.91
C GLU A 108 -9.68 28.45 -26.57
N GLU A 109 -10.44 27.43 -26.96
CA GLU A 109 -11.80 27.57 -27.53
C GLU A 109 -12.77 28.20 -26.52
N ASN A 110 -12.76 27.74 -25.27
CA ASN A 110 -13.64 28.29 -24.23
C ASN A 110 -13.30 29.75 -23.89
N LEU A 111 -12.00 30.08 -23.78
CA LEU A 111 -11.55 31.47 -23.58
C LEU A 111 -11.96 32.35 -24.76
N MET A 112 -11.76 31.87 -25.98
CA MET A 112 -12.16 32.60 -27.19
C MET A 112 -13.67 32.89 -27.20
N ASN A 113 -14.50 31.89 -26.89
CA ASN A 113 -15.96 32.07 -26.84
C ASN A 113 -16.37 33.09 -25.77
N ASN A 114 -15.81 32.99 -24.57
CA ASN A 114 -16.15 33.91 -23.48
C ASN A 114 -15.73 35.36 -23.79
N ILE A 115 -14.53 35.56 -24.35
CA ILE A 115 -14.05 36.89 -24.74
C ILE A 115 -14.92 37.48 -25.86
N ASN A 116 -15.30 36.68 -26.86
CA ASN A 116 -16.16 37.13 -27.94
C ASN A 116 -17.57 37.52 -27.45
N GLU A 117 -18.11 36.81 -26.45
CA GLU A 117 -19.39 37.16 -25.83
C GLU A 117 -19.32 38.46 -25.02
N GLU A 118 -18.24 38.70 -24.29
CA GLU A 118 -18.04 39.95 -23.55
C GLU A 118 -17.84 41.14 -24.50
N LEU A 119 -17.13 40.93 -25.61
CA LEU A 119 -16.82 41.98 -26.57
C LEU A 119 -17.83 42.09 -27.73
N LYS A 120 -18.98 41.40 -27.66
CA LYS A 120 -19.96 41.32 -28.76
C LYS A 120 -20.50 42.68 -29.24
N ASP A 121 -20.56 43.66 -28.34
CA ASP A 121 -21.07 44.99 -28.63
C ASP A 121 -19.99 45.94 -29.21
N TYR A 122 -18.74 45.49 -29.27
CA TYR A 122 -17.60 46.24 -29.77
C TYR A 122 -17.26 45.87 -31.22
N LYS A 123 -16.94 46.87 -32.05
CA LYS A 123 -16.44 46.64 -33.41
C LYS A 123 -14.93 46.36 -33.37
N LEU A 124 -14.58 45.08 -33.36
CA LEU A 124 -13.18 44.63 -33.31
C LEU A 124 -12.47 44.84 -34.67
N THR A 125 -11.29 45.46 -34.62
CA THR A 125 -10.34 45.55 -35.74
C THR A 125 -9.52 44.26 -35.87
N GLU A 126 -8.78 44.11 -36.97
CA GLU A 126 -7.85 42.98 -37.13
C GLU A 126 -6.68 43.04 -36.12
N GLU A 127 -6.32 44.23 -35.65
CA GLU A 127 -5.30 44.42 -34.60
C GLU A 127 -5.84 43.95 -33.24
N ASP A 128 -7.12 44.22 -32.94
CA ASP A 128 -7.78 43.74 -31.72
C ASP A 128 -7.83 42.21 -31.69
N LYS A 129 -8.23 41.57 -32.80
CA LYS A 129 -8.24 40.10 -32.93
C LYS A 129 -6.85 39.50 -32.71
N THR A 130 -5.80 40.16 -33.21
CA THR A 130 -4.41 39.73 -33.01
C THR A 130 -4.01 39.82 -31.53
N SER A 131 -4.42 40.88 -30.84
CA SER A 131 -4.15 41.07 -29.42
C SER A 131 -4.90 40.04 -28.55
N ILE A 132 -6.17 39.76 -28.88
CA ILE A 132 -6.97 38.70 -28.23
C ILE A 132 -6.29 37.34 -28.39
N ASN A 133 -5.82 36.99 -29.59
CA ASN A 133 -5.11 35.73 -29.82
C ASN A 133 -3.82 35.61 -28.98
N LYS A 134 -3.04 36.70 -28.86
CA LYS A 134 -1.85 36.73 -27.99
C LYS A 134 -2.22 36.53 -26.52
N PHE A 135 -3.29 37.19 -26.07
CA PHE A 135 -3.79 37.06 -24.71
C PHE A 135 -4.24 35.63 -24.39
N ILE A 136 -5.02 35.01 -25.28
CA ILE A 136 -5.45 33.61 -25.15
C ILE A 136 -4.24 32.68 -25.13
N THR A 137 -3.24 32.90 -25.99
CA THR A 137 -2.00 32.10 -26.01
C THR A 137 -1.24 32.23 -24.70
N GLN A 138 -1.17 33.43 -24.12
CA GLN A 138 -0.52 33.65 -22.82
C GLN A 138 -1.26 32.88 -21.71
N MET A 139 -2.59 32.98 -21.67
CA MET A 139 -3.41 32.25 -20.69
C MET A 139 -3.30 30.73 -20.84
N SER A 140 -3.37 30.21 -22.06
CA SER A 140 -3.25 28.78 -22.32
C SER A 140 -1.85 28.27 -21.98
N SER A 141 -0.81 29.11 -22.16
CA SER A 141 0.55 28.83 -21.69
C SER A 141 0.65 28.78 -20.16
N THR A 142 -0.06 29.64 -19.43
CA THR A 142 -0.14 29.58 -17.96
C THR A 142 -0.77 28.27 -17.49
N TYR A 143 -1.88 27.85 -18.10
CA TYR A 143 -2.52 26.55 -17.82
C TYR A 143 -1.54 25.38 -18.00
N GLU A 144 -0.81 25.35 -19.11
CA GLU A 144 0.19 24.31 -19.39
C GLU A 144 1.38 24.35 -18.42
N THR A 145 1.88 25.54 -18.09
CA THR A 145 3.06 25.70 -17.23
C THR A 145 2.79 25.23 -15.81
N GLU A 146 1.63 25.59 -15.25
CA GLU A 146 1.22 25.18 -13.90
C GLU A 146 0.96 23.68 -13.79
N ILE A 147 0.30 23.07 -14.78
CA ILE A 147 0.06 21.62 -14.76
C ILE A 147 1.38 20.86 -14.86
N SER A 148 2.24 21.32 -15.76
CA SER A 148 3.31 20.46 -16.22
C SER A 148 4.59 20.61 -15.41
N TYR A 149 4.87 21.80 -14.88
CA TYR A 149 6.25 22.19 -14.59
C TYR A 149 7.20 21.67 -15.70
N SER A 150 6.73 21.66 -16.95
CA SER A 150 7.09 20.67 -18.00
C SER A 150 8.59 20.60 -18.23
N ASN A 151 9.21 21.77 -18.15
CA ASN A 151 10.62 21.98 -18.38
C ASN A 151 11.49 21.20 -17.41
N ILE A 152 11.03 20.98 -16.17
CA ILE A 152 11.79 20.25 -15.15
C ILE A 152 11.64 18.74 -15.37
N LEU A 153 10.41 18.23 -15.45
CA LEU A 153 10.16 16.79 -15.61
C LEU A 153 10.75 16.27 -16.92
N ASN A 154 10.53 16.97 -18.04
CA ASN A 154 11.09 16.58 -19.34
C ASN A 154 12.62 16.63 -19.34
N LYS A 155 13.22 17.62 -18.68
CA LYS A 155 14.70 17.74 -18.57
C LYS A 155 15.32 16.55 -17.86
N TYR A 156 14.64 16.00 -16.84
CA TYR A 156 15.17 14.88 -16.06
C TYR A 156 14.65 13.50 -16.50
N HIS A 157 13.72 13.44 -17.45
CA HIS A 157 13.10 12.19 -17.93
C HIS A 157 14.14 11.15 -18.40
N ASN A 158 15.11 11.55 -19.23
CA ASN A 158 16.17 10.63 -19.69
C ASN A 158 17.02 10.09 -18.53
N SER A 159 17.36 10.93 -17.54
CA SER A 159 18.08 10.50 -16.35
C SER A 159 17.23 9.58 -15.49
N PHE A 160 15.93 9.88 -15.34
CA PHE A 160 14.98 9.05 -14.60
C PHE A 160 14.91 7.63 -15.17
N ASN A 161 14.71 7.48 -16.48
CA ASN A 161 14.68 6.18 -17.14
C ASN A 161 16.01 5.42 -17.03
N ARG A 162 17.14 6.14 -17.17
CA ARG A 162 18.46 5.53 -17.02
C ARG A 162 18.67 5.02 -15.60
N ILE A 163 18.29 5.79 -14.59
CA ILE A 163 18.38 5.39 -13.18
C ILE A 163 17.48 4.19 -12.92
N TYR A 164 16.25 4.17 -13.43
CA TYR A 164 15.34 3.03 -13.32
C TYR A 164 15.99 1.72 -13.81
N HIS A 165 16.51 1.71 -15.04
CA HIS A 165 17.14 0.52 -15.61
C HIS A 165 18.40 0.10 -14.85
N ILE A 166 19.21 1.06 -14.37
CA ILE A 166 20.37 0.78 -13.53
C ILE A 166 19.93 0.13 -12.21
N LEU A 167 18.91 0.66 -11.54
CA LEU A 167 18.39 0.12 -10.29
C LEU A 167 17.84 -1.30 -10.49
N VAL A 168 17.05 -1.56 -11.54
CA VAL A 168 16.55 -2.90 -11.85
C VAL A 168 17.71 -3.88 -12.09
N ALA A 169 18.73 -3.49 -12.86
CA ALA A 169 19.89 -4.34 -13.11
C ALA A 169 20.70 -4.62 -11.83
N LEU A 170 20.89 -3.61 -10.97
CA LEU A 170 21.56 -3.75 -9.68
C LEU A 170 20.78 -4.64 -8.72
N ASP A 171 19.45 -4.54 -8.70
CA ASP A 171 18.59 -5.37 -7.86
C ASP A 171 18.68 -6.85 -8.26
N ILE A 172 18.55 -7.15 -9.56
CA ILE A 172 18.71 -8.49 -10.11
C ILE A 172 20.11 -9.06 -9.78
N LEU A 173 21.16 -8.24 -9.93
CA LEU A 173 22.52 -8.63 -9.59
C LEU A 173 22.66 -8.93 -8.08
N CYS A 174 22.11 -8.09 -7.21
CA CYS A 174 22.15 -8.29 -5.76
C CYS A 174 21.43 -9.59 -5.35
N ILE A 175 20.26 -9.84 -5.92
CA ILE A 175 19.49 -11.07 -5.71
C ILE A 175 20.29 -12.29 -6.18
N ALA A 176 20.86 -12.24 -7.38
CA ALA A 176 21.65 -13.34 -7.92
C ALA A 176 22.87 -13.65 -7.05
N LEU A 177 23.62 -12.62 -6.63
CA LEU A 177 24.76 -12.77 -5.73
C LEU A 177 24.34 -13.29 -4.34
N PHE A 178 23.19 -12.86 -3.83
CA PHE A 178 22.65 -13.34 -2.56
C PHE A 178 22.31 -14.84 -2.64
N ILE A 179 21.66 -15.27 -3.74
CA ILE A 179 21.34 -16.68 -4.00
C ILE A 179 22.62 -17.51 -4.13
N ILE A 180 23.61 -17.05 -4.90
CA ILE A 180 24.90 -17.74 -5.06
C ILE A 180 25.58 -17.89 -3.68
N ASN A 181 25.67 -16.81 -2.90
CA ASN A 181 26.26 -16.84 -1.56
C ASN A 181 25.49 -17.78 -0.60
N TYR A 182 24.17 -17.83 -0.71
CA TYR A 182 23.33 -18.78 0.01
C TYR A 182 23.68 -20.24 -0.37
N PHE A 183 23.78 -20.57 -1.66
CA PHE A 183 24.14 -21.93 -2.09
C PHE A 183 25.54 -22.36 -1.65
N ILE A 184 26.52 -21.45 -1.72
CA ILE A 184 27.89 -21.70 -1.22
C ILE A 184 27.87 -22.05 0.28
N THR A 185 27.00 -21.41 1.06
CA THR A 185 26.95 -21.56 2.52
C THR A 185 25.88 -22.53 3.03
N ARG A 186 25.09 -23.13 2.12
CA ARG A 186 23.92 -23.96 2.45
C ARG A 186 24.25 -25.15 3.33
N TYR A 187 25.43 -25.76 3.16
CA TYR A 187 25.82 -26.95 3.90
C TYR A 187 26.49 -26.66 5.26
N THR A 188 26.95 -25.43 5.49
CA THR A 188 27.73 -25.07 6.69
C THR A 188 26.94 -24.27 7.72
N LEU A 189 25.94 -23.46 7.32
CA LEU A 189 25.34 -22.44 8.22
C LEU A 189 23.79 -22.44 8.27
N LYS A 190 23.17 -23.38 7.54
CA LYS A 190 21.76 -23.80 7.36
C LYS A 190 20.54 -22.88 7.59
N GLU A 191 20.60 -21.79 8.32
CA GLU A 191 19.47 -20.85 8.55
C GLU A 191 19.96 -19.52 9.16
N ARG A 192 21.13 -19.53 9.82
CA ARG A 192 21.68 -18.41 10.58
C ARG A 192 22.05 -17.20 9.71
N ASN A 193 22.45 -17.42 8.46
CA ASN A 193 22.80 -16.33 7.55
C ASN A 193 21.56 -15.49 7.19
N ILE A 194 20.43 -16.15 6.92
CA ILE A 194 19.16 -15.47 6.62
C ILE A 194 18.71 -14.65 7.84
N ILE A 195 18.75 -15.25 9.03
CA ILE A 195 18.39 -14.57 10.28
C ILE A 195 19.24 -13.30 10.49
N ILE A 196 20.56 -13.42 10.35
CA ILE A 196 21.48 -12.29 10.54
C ILE A 196 21.20 -11.21 9.49
N SER A 197 21.01 -11.56 8.22
CA SER A 197 20.72 -10.60 7.16
C SER A 197 19.39 -9.85 7.37
N LEU A 198 18.35 -10.52 7.87
CA LEU A 198 17.08 -9.87 8.23
C LEU A 198 17.26 -8.87 9.38
N LEU A 199 17.97 -9.27 10.45
CA LEU A 199 18.23 -8.41 11.61
C LEU A 199 19.09 -7.21 11.25
N THR A 200 20.18 -7.40 10.50
CA THR A 200 21.05 -6.29 10.08
C THR A 200 20.28 -5.31 9.21
N THR A 201 19.42 -5.79 8.32
CA THR A 201 18.60 -4.94 7.45
C THR A 201 17.59 -4.13 8.26
N THR A 202 16.95 -4.77 9.25
CA THR A 202 16.06 -4.09 10.21
C THR A 202 16.79 -2.93 10.90
N ILE A 203 17.98 -3.21 11.46
CA ILE A 203 18.79 -2.20 12.17
C ILE A 203 19.21 -1.06 11.24
N LEU A 204 19.71 -1.37 10.04
CA LEU A 204 20.16 -0.35 9.09
C LEU A 204 19.01 0.55 8.64
N ILE A 205 17.84 -0.01 8.33
CA ILE A 205 16.65 0.78 7.96
C ILE A 205 16.23 1.70 9.12
N THR A 206 16.20 1.19 10.35
CA THR A 206 15.85 2.00 11.52
C THR A 206 16.85 3.14 11.76
N ILE A 207 18.15 2.89 11.59
CA ILE A 207 19.18 3.93 11.71
C ILE A 207 18.99 4.99 10.63
N ILE A 208 18.76 4.58 9.38
CA ILE A 208 18.50 5.52 8.27
C ILE A 208 17.26 6.34 8.55
N HIS A 209 16.17 5.72 9.01
CA HIS A 209 14.93 6.42 9.34
C HIS A 209 15.16 7.48 10.43
N LEU A 210 15.80 7.11 11.55
CA LEU A 210 16.13 8.04 12.64
C LEU A 210 17.08 9.16 12.21
N TYR A 211 18.06 8.85 11.36
CA TYR A 211 18.98 9.83 10.83
C TYR A 211 18.24 10.83 9.93
N LEU A 212 17.47 10.35 8.96
CA LEU A 212 16.72 11.20 8.03
C LEU A 212 15.64 12.02 8.76
N SER A 213 14.92 11.45 9.72
CA SER A 213 13.91 12.20 10.49
C SER A 213 14.51 13.33 11.34
N ASN A 214 15.76 13.16 11.80
CA ASN A 214 16.44 14.17 12.63
C ASN A 214 17.26 15.18 11.80
N THR A 215 17.63 14.84 10.57
CA THR A 215 18.49 15.70 9.72
C THR A 215 17.73 16.42 8.63
N LEU A 216 16.68 15.81 8.09
CA LEU A 216 15.84 16.41 7.07
C LEU A 216 14.61 17.03 7.76
N ASP A 217 14.68 18.33 7.97
CA ASP A 217 13.53 19.11 8.41
C ASP A 217 12.59 19.39 7.23
N LEU A 218 11.91 18.33 6.76
CA LEU A 218 11.03 18.40 5.59
C LEU A 218 9.74 19.18 5.86
N GLY A 219 9.42 19.44 7.13
CA GLY A 219 8.30 20.30 7.52
C GLY A 219 8.50 21.76 7.09
N HIS A 220 9.75 22.18 6.87
CA HIS A 220 10.13 23.52 6.45
C HIS A 220 10.75 23.58 5.04
N LEU A 221 10.57 22.54 4.20
CA LEU A 221 10.85 22.66 2.76
C LEU A 221 9.76 23.52 2.10
N GLU A 222 9.80 24.82 2.34
CA GLU A 222 9.04 25.81 1.59
C GLU A 222 9.70 25.99 0.22
N PHE A 223 9.36 25.13 -0.75
CA PHE A 223 9.54 25.53 -2.13
C PHE A 223 8.62 26.73 -2.42
N TYR A 224 8.99 27.54 -3.42
CA TYR A 224 8.17 28.67 -3.90
C TYR A 224 6.71 28.30 -4.24
N ASN A 225 6.42 27.00 -4.42
CA ASN A 225 5.07 26.49 -4.65
C ASN A 225 4.67 25.46 -3.59
N ASP A 226 3.69 25.81 -2.75
CA ASP A 226 3.16 24.98 -1.66
C ASP A 226 2.60 23.64 -2.13
N ILE A 227 2.11 23.54 -3.37
CA ILE A 227 1.55 22.29 -3.92
C ILE A 227 2.66 21.25 -4.03
N ILE A 228 3.79 21.63 -4.61
CA ILE A 228 4.95 20.75 -4.76
C ILE A 228 5.53 20.39 -3.40
N SER A 229 5.70 21.37 -2.50
CA SER A 229 6.21 21.14 -1.14
C SER A 229 5.39 20.08 -0.40
N ASN A 230 4.06 20.21 -0.45
CA ASN A 230 3.14 19.25 0.15
C ASN A 230 3.24 17.86 -0.50
N LEU A 231 3.31 17.80 -1.83
CA LEU A 231 3.47 16.54 -2.56
C LEU A 231 4.76 15.82 -2.20
N ILE A 232 5.90 16.53 -2.17
CA ILE A 232 7.21 15.96 -1.83
C ILE A 232 7.21 15.45 -0.39
N ASN A 233 6.74 16.25 0.56
CA ASN A 233 6.70 15.86 1.97
C ASN A 233 5.82 14.62 2.17
N TYR A 234 4.60 14.62 1.61
CA TYR A 234 3.70 13.46 1.71
C TYR A 234 4.29 12.21 1.07
N THR A 235 4.89 12.34 -0.13
CA THR A 235 5.55 11.23 -0.83
C THR A 235 6.70 10.65 0.00
N TYR A 236 7.53 11.51 0.59
CA TYR A 236 8.61 11.10 1.47
C TYR A 236 8.10 10.33 2.69
N GLN A 237 7.08 10.86 3.38
CA GLN A 237 6.50 10.21 4.57
C GLN A 237 5.92 8.83 4.21
N SER A 238 5.24 8.72 3.06
CA SER A 238 4.74 7.45 2.54
C SER A 238 5.87 6.43 2.30
N ILE A 239 6.99 6.86 1.69
CA ILE A 239 8.16 5.98 1.46
C ILE A 239 8.77 5.53 2.80
N MET A 240 8.94 6.44 3.76
CA MET A 240 9.46 6.11 5.08
C MET A 240 8.57 5.14 5.86
N SER A 241 7.25 5.30 5.73
CA SER A 241 6.29 4.36 6.30
C SER A 241 6.46 2.95 5.73
N ILE A 242 6.68 2.82 4.41
CA ILE A 242 6.95 1.53 3.76
C ILE A 242 8.24 0.89 4.30
N PHE A 243 9.33 1.66 4.41
CA PHE A 243 10.58 1.18 5.03
C PHE A 243 10.34 0.64 6.44
N ASN A 244 9.58 1.36 7.27
CA ASN A 244 9.26 0.96 8.64
C ASN A 244 8.39 -0.31 8.71
N ILE A 245 7.38 -0.43 7.83
CA ILE A 245 6.54 -1.63 7.73
C ILE A 245 7.39 -2.85 7.34
N VAL A 246 8.21 -2.73 6.30
CA VAL A 246 9.09 -3.82 5.83
C VAL A 246 10.11 -4.22 6.91
N SER A 247 10.71 -3.24 7.59
CA SER A 247 11.63 -3.46 8.71
C SER A 247 10.95 -4.22 9.86
N THR A 248 9.70 -3.85 10.20
CA THR A 248 8.92 -4.53 11.25
C THR A 248 8.61 -5.98 10.88
N ILE A 249 8.23 -6.23 9.62
CA ILE A 249 7.99 -7.59 9.11
C ILE A 249 9.27 -8.43 9.19
N TYR A 250 10.42 -7.88 8.77
CA TYR A 250 11.70 -8.58 8.85
C TYR A 250 12.12 -8.87 10.29
N LEU A 251 11.87 -7.96 11.22
CA LEU A 251 12.10 -8.20 12.64
C LEU A 251 11.27 -9.39 13.13
N ILE A 252 9.96 -9.40 12.85
CA ILE A 252 9.06 -10.49 13.27
C ILE A 252 9.51 -11.84 12.68
N ILE A 253 9.83 -11.88 11.38
CA ILE A 253 10.30 -13.10 10.71
C ILE A 253 11.62 -13.55 11.32
N SER A 254 12.57 -12.63 11.53
CA SER A 254 13.88 -12.98 12.09
C SER A 254 13.78 -13.52 13.51
N LEU A 255 12.95 -12.93 14.38
CA LEU A 255 12.68 -13.42 15.73
C LEU A 255 12.01 -14.80 15.69
N SER A 256 11.06 -15.00 14.79
CA SER A 256 10.39 -16.30 14.59
C SER A 256 11.37 -17.38 14.15
N LEU A 257 12.28 -17.06 13.24
CA LEU A 257 13.34 -17.97 12.78
C LEU A 257 14.38 -18.24 13.88
N ILE A 258 14.71 -17.27 14.73
CA ILE A 258 15.58 -17.48 15.91
C ILE A 258 14.92 -18.47 16.88
N LEU A 259 13.63 -18.29 17.16
CA LEU A 259 12.88 -19.20 18.01
C LEU A 259 12.84 -20.61 17.42
N TYR A 260 12.68 -20.74 16.11
CA TYR A 260 12.72 -22.02 15.39
C TYR A 260 14.10 -22.70 15.43
N ALA A 261 15.15 -21.95 15.10
CA ALA A 261 16.51 -22.46 14.94
C ALA A 261 17.20 -22.81 16.27
N THR A 262 16.71 -22.28 17.38
CA THR A 262 17.19 -22.64 18.72
C THR A 262 16.49 -23.90 19.22
N LYS A 263 17.23 -24.78 19.93
CA LYS A 263 16.71 -26.00 20.58
C LYS A 263 15.55 -25.71 21.56
N TYR A 264 15.33 -24.43 21.87
CA TYR A 264 14.17 -23.87 22.55
C TYR A 264 12.84 -24.23 21.90
N THR A 265 12.74 -24.59 20.62
CA THR A 265 11.45 -25.11 20.08
C THR A 265 10.88 -26.25 20.90
N LYS A 266 11.72 -27.17 21.41
CA LYS A 266 11.29 -28.24 22.33
C LYS A 266 10.91 -27.74 23.73
N GLU A 267 11.54 -26.69 24.24
CA GLU A 267 11.18 -26.08 25.53
C GLU A 267 9.97 -25.14 25.42
N LEU A 268 9.81 -24.39 24.33
CA LEU A 268 8.64 -23.60 23.98
C LEU A 268 7.43 -24.47 23.72
N LEU A 269 7.62 -25.69 23.18
CA LEU A 269 6.56 -26.71 23.11
C LEU A 269 6.00 -27.05 24.51
N LYS A 270 6.81 -26.94 25.58
CA LYS A 270 6.34 -27.07 26.98
C LYS A 270 5.42 -25.92 27.41
N TYR A 271 5.57 -24.76 26.78
CA TYR A 271 4.76 -23.55 27.01
C TYR A 271 3.81 -23.25 25.84
N LYS A 272 3.54 -24.23 24.97
CA LYS A 272 2.70 -24.07 23.77
C LYS A 272 1.33 -23.50 24.12
N ASP A 273 0.79 -23.93 25.25
CA ASP A 273 -0.46 -23.41 25.81
C ASP A 273 -0.39 -21.92 26.11
N LYS A 274 0.67 -21.45 26.80
CA LYS A 274 0.87 -20.03 27.13
C LYS A 274 1.07 -19.18 25.88
N VAL A 275 1.83 -19.69 24.90
CA VAL A 275 2.04 -19.01 23.62
C VAL A 275 0.72 -18.84 22.86
N LEU A 276 -0.11 -19.89 22.82
CA LEU A 276 -1.42 -19.82 22.16
C LEU A 276 -2.39 -18.88 22.87
N ILE A 277 -2.35 -18.78 24.21
CA ILE A 277 -3.11 -17.77 24.96
C ILE A 277 -2.65 -16.37 24.58
N ILE A 278 -1.34 -16.11 24.57
CA ILE A 278 -0.79 -14.80 24.20
C ILE A 278 -1.20 -14.45 22.75
N LEU A 279 -1.07 -15.40 21.82
CA LEU A 279 -1.50 -15.21 20.44
C LEU A 279 -3.00 -14.94 20.32
N ALA A 280 -3.84 -15.63 21.10
CA ALA A 280 -5.28 -15.36 21.13
C ALA A 280 -5.58 -13.94 21.63
N ILE A 281 -4.92 -13.50 22.69
CA ILE A 281 -5.08 -12.14 23.24
C ILE A 281 -4.63 -11.08 22.23
N ILE A 282 -3.46 -11.27 21.61
CA ILE A 282 -2.96 -10.37 20.56
C ILE A 282 -3.96 -10.31 19.40
N TRP A 283 -4.45 -11.46 18.94
CA TRP A 283 -5.37 -11.53 17.82
C TRP A 283 -6.73 -10.91 18.14
N MET A 284 -7.24 -11.13 19.35
CA MET A 284 -8.43 -10.43 19.87
C MET A 284 -8.20 -8.91 19.87
N GLY A 285 -7.02 -8.45 20.29
CA GLY A 285 -6.63 -7.04 20.19
C GLY A 285 -6.58 -6.50 18.76
N VAL A 286 -6.13 -7.29 17.78
CA VAL A 286 -6.16 -6.94 16.35
C VAL A 286 -7.60 -6.77 15.85
N ILE A 287 -8.48 -7.73 16.17
CA ILE A 287 -9.92 -7.64 15.84
C ILE A 287 -10.52 -6.38 16.45
N PHE A 288 -10.27 -6.15 17.74
CA PHE A 288 -10.76 -4.97 18.45
C PHE A 288 -10.28 -3.66 17.80
N MET A 289 -9.01 -3.61 17.40
CA MET A 289 -8.45 -2.43 16.72
C MET A 289 -9.12 -2.17 15.36
N PHE A 290 -9.43 -3.20 14.57
CA PHE A 290 -10.18 -3.05 13.32
C PHE A 290 -11.64 -2.64 13.56
N SER A 291 -12.25 -3.15 14.63
CA SER A 291 -13.62 -2.80 15.00
C SER A 291 -13.74 -1.42 15.63
N ALA A 292 -12.67 -0.88 16.24
CA ALA A 292 -12.61 0.49 16.74
C ALA A 292 -12.51 1.56 15.65
N GLN A 293 -12.23 1.19 14.39
CA GLN A 293 -12.17 2.15 13.29
C GLN A 293 -13.55 2.70 12.96
N VAL A 294 -13.65 4.03 12.90
CA VAL A 294 -14.84 4.75 12.43
C VAL A 294 -15.23 4.33 11.02
N SER A 295 -16.52 4.47 10.72
CA SER A 295 -17.09 3.83 9.53
C SER A 295 -16.40 4.22 8.22
N ASP A 296 -15.99 5.48 8.07
CA ASP A 296 -15.35 5.99 6.86
C ASP A 296 -13.88 5.53 6.74
N GLU A 297 -13.14 5.47 7.85
CA GLU A 297 -11.78 4.89 7.88
C GLU A 297 -11.80 3.40 7.55
N SER A 298 -12.77 2.65 8.10
CA SER A 298 -12.92 1.22 7.81
C SER A 298 -13.28 0.96 6.34
N LYS A 299 -14.14 1.81 5.76
CA LYS A 299 -14.50 1.77 4.33
C LYS A 299 -13.28 2.11 3.47
N SER A 300 -12.53 3.16 3.82
CA SER A 300 -11.33 3.57 3.09
C SER A 300 -10.28 2.46 3.04
N SER A 301 -10.00 1.83 4.20
CA SER A 301 -9.05 0.71 4.28
C SER A 301 -9.48 -0.47 3.40
N SER A 302 -10.76 -0.82 3.42
CA SER A 302 -11.32 -1.90 2.61
C SER A 302 -11.35 -1.55 1.12
N ASN A 303 -11.62 -0.30 0.78
CA ASN A 303 -11.57 0.22 -0.59
C ASN A 303 -10.14 0.10 -1.15
N LYS A 304 -9.09 0.41 -0.37
CA LYS A 304 -7.69 0.26 -0.80
C LYS A 304 -7.38 -1.18 -1.24
N VAL A 305 -7.76 -2.17 -0.42
CA VAL A 305 -7.58 -3.59 -0.74
C VAL A 305 -8.42 -4.00 -1.96
N THR A 306 -9.67 -3.57 -2.00
CA THR A 306 -10.60 -3.90 -3.10
C THR A 306 -10.12 -3.32 -4.42
N SER A 307 -9.68 -2.07 -4.44
CA SER A 307 -9.09 -1.39 -5.61
C SER A 307 -7.84 -2.12 -6.10
N ALA A 308 -6.95 -2.57 -5.21
CA ALA A 308 -5.78 -3.34 -5.62
C ALA A 308 -6.14 -4.67 -6.31
N VAL A 309 -7.12 -5.40 -5.75
CA VAL A 309 -7.61 -6.66 -6.34
C VAL A 309 -8.31 -6.41 -7.68
N VAL A 310 -9.21 -5.44 -7.74
CA VAL A 310 -9.96 -5.09 -8.96
C VAL A 310 -9.00 -4.65 -10.08
N ASN A 311 -8.02 -3.79 -9.76
CA ASN A 311 -7.03 -3.33 -10.74
C ASN A 311 -6.15 -4.47 -11.26
N THR A 312 -5.81 -5.45 -10.41
CA THR A 312 -5.05 -6.63 -10.82
C THR A 312 -5.88 -7.53 -11.74
N VAL A 313 -7.17 -7.73 -11.46
CA VAL A 313 -8.03 -8.56 -12.31
C VAL A 313 -8.28 -7.90 -13.66
N ILE A 314 -8.51 -6.59 -13.69
CA ILE A 314 -8.71 -5.82 -14.92
C ILE A 314 -7.45 -5.85 -15.80
N SER A 315 -6.27 -5.69 -15.20
CA SER A 315 -4.99 -5.75 -15.94
C SER A 315 -4.70 -7.14 -16.52
N ILE A 316 -5.03 -8.21 -15.79
CA ILE A 316 -4.92 -9.59 -16.28
C ILE A 316 -5.89 -9.85 -17.44
N LYS A 317 -7.14 -9.35 -17.35
CA LYS A 317 -8.16 -9.55 -18.39
C LYS A 317 -8.01 -8.64 -19.60
N LYS A 318 -7.15 -7.61 -19.54
CA LYS A 318 -7.00 -6.56 -20.58
C LYS A 318 -8.34 -5.91 -20.95
N GLU A 319 -9.24 -5.77 -19.98
CA GLU A 319 -10.54 -5.11 -20.19
C GLU A 319 -10.38 -3.59 -20.01
N ASN A 320 -10.81 -2.80 -21.00
CA ASN A 320 -10.95 -1.36 -20.86
C ASN A 320 -12.34 -1.05 -20.28
N ILE A 321 -12.40 -0.79 -18.98
CA ILE A 321 -13.63 -0.45 -18.26
C ILE A 321 -13.62 1.07 -17.98
N SER A 322 -14.78 1.73 -18.12
CA SER A 322 -14.92 3.14 -17.76
C SER A 322 -14.73 3.35 -16.25
N GLU A 323 -14.20 4.51 -15.85
CA GLU A 323 -13.94 4.82 -14.44
C GLU A 323 -15.20 4.74 -13.56
N GLU A 324 -16.36 5.15 -14.09
CA GLU A 324 -17.64 5.05 -13.39
C GLU A 324 -18.03 3.59 -13.11
N LYS A 325 -17.84 2.70 -14.09
CA LYS A 325 -18.11 1.27 -13.91
C LYS A 325 -17.07 0.61 -13.00
N ARG A 326 -15.82 1.08 -13.01
CA ARG A 326 -14.75 0.63 -12.10
C ARG A 326 -15.08 0.98 -10.65
N GLN A 327 -15.48 2.23 -10.39
CA GLN A 327 -15.83 2.71 -9.06
C GLN A 327 -17.04 1.95 -8.50
N LYS A 328 -18.05 1.72 -9.34
CA LYS A 328 -19.20 0.90 -8.97
C LYS A 328 -18.81 -0.54 -8.63
N ILE A 329 -17.90 -1.16 -9.39
CA ILE A 329 -17.37 -2.49 -9.07
C ILE A 329 -16.63 -2.46 -7.74
N ILE A 330 -15.81 -1.45 -7.47
CA ILE A 330 -15.09 -1.33 -6.19
C ILE A 330 -16.09 -1.22 -5.05
N GLU A 331 -17.09 -0.35 -5.13
CA GLU A 331 -18.13 -0.20 -4.10
C GLU A 331 -18.90 -1.51 -3.85
N ASP A 332 -19.34 -2.19 -4.92
CA ASP A 332 -20.04 -3.48 -4.84
C ASP A 332 -19.16 -4.58 -4.21
N LYS A 333 -17.86 -4.59 -4.53
CA LYS A 333 -16.92 -5.61 -4.05
C LYS A 333 -16.36 -5.31 -2.66
N THR A 334 -16.30 -4.05 -2.25
CA THR A 334 -15.86 -3.66 -0.91
C THR A 334 -16.73 -4.30 0.16
N PHE A 335 -18.04 -4.40 -0.08
CA PHE A 335 -18.94 -5.12 0.83
C PHE A 335 -18.50 -6.58 1.01
N ILE A 336 -18.20 -7.29 -0.08
CA ILE A 336 -17.77 -8.69 -0.05
C ILE A 336 -16.43 -8.82 0.67
N VAL A 337 -15.45 -7.97 0.32
CA VAL A 337 -14.11 -7.98 0.92
C VAL A 337 -14.19 -7.81 2.44
N ARG A 338 -15.04 -6.88 2.92
CA ARG A 338 -15.29 -6.69 4.35
C ARG A 338 -15.84 -7.94 5.01
N LYS A 339 -16.90 -8.55 4.45
CA LYS A 339 -17.48 -9.78 5.01
C LYS A 339 -16.48 -10.94 5.03
N THR A 340 -15.62 -11.05 4.02
CA THR A 340 -14.56 -12.06 3.99
C THR A 340 -13.44 -11.79 4.99
N ALA A 341 -13.12 -10.52 5.27
CA ALA A 341 -12.14 -10.15 6.29
C ALA A 341 -12.62 -10.56 7.68
N HIS A 342 -13.83 -10.15 8.07
CA HIS A 342 -14.51 -10.55 9.30
C HIS A 342 -14.55 -12.09 9.46
N PHE A 343 -15.01 -12.81 8.43
CA PHE A 343 -14.98 -14.26 8.42
C PHE A 343 -13.57 -14.83 8.69
N THR A 344 -12.53 -14.26 8.07
CA THR A 344 -11.15 -14.73 8.17
C THR A 344 -10.54 -14.44 9.54
N GLU A 345 -10.83 -13.27 10.11
CA GLU A 345 -10.42 -12.87 11.46
C GLU A 345 -10.90 -13.87 12.50
N TYR A 346 -12.19 -14.20 12.46
CA TYR A 346 -12.78 -15.16 13.39
C TYR A 346 -12.42 -16.61 13.05
N PHE A 347 -12.13 -16.94 11.78
CA PHE A 347 -11.53 -18.22 11.42
C PHE A 347 -10.17 -18.41 12.10
N ILE A 348 -9.29 -17.40 12.05
CA ILE A 348 -7.98 -17.45 12.72
C ILE A 348 -8.15 -17.55 14.23
N LEU A 349 -9.06 -16.77 14.83
CA LEU A 349 -9.37 -16.87 16.26
C LEU A 349 -9.82 -18.28 16.65
N GLY A 350 -10.76 -18.87 15.89
CA GLY A 350 -11.25 -20.23 16.10
C GLY A 350 -10.14 -21.28 15.98
N LEU A 351 -9.22 -21.11 15.03
CA LEU A 351 -8.06 -21.97 14.85
C LEU A 351 -7.11 -21.91 16.05
N ILE A 352 -6.79 -20.71 16.55
CA ILE A 352 -5.92 -20.52 17.72
C ILE A 352 -6.54 -21.18 18.96
N LEU A 353 -7.85 -20.98 19.19
CA LEU A 353 -8.57 -21.55 20.33
C LEU A 353 -8.61 -23.08 20.30
N ILE A 354 -8.89 -23.69 19.15
CA ILE A 354 -8.93 -25.16 19.06
C ILE A 354 -7.54 -25.77 19.20
N LEU A 355 -6.50 -25.10 18.69
CA LEU A 355 -5.11 -25.48 18.90
C LEU A 355 -4.72 -25.39 20.37
N PHE A 356 -5.21 -24.37 21.10
CA PHE A 356 -4.98 -24.24 22.53
C PHE A 356 -5.65 -25.38 23.30
N LEU A 357 -6.93 -25.66 23.05
CA LEU A 357 -7.68 -26.71 23.74
C LEU A 357 -7.08 -28.10 23.51
N GLN A 358 -6.54 -28.36 22.31
CA GLN A 358 -5.79 -29.57 22.00
C GLN A 358 -4.56 -29.77 22.92
N THR A 359 -3.94 -28.70 23.44
CA THR A 359 -2.78 -28.82 24.33
C THR A 359 -3.14 -29.25 25.75
N LYS A 360 -4.39 -29.04 26.18
CA LYS A 360 -4.82 -29.25 27.56
C LYS A 360 -5.45 -30.61 27.78
N GLU A 361 -6.33 -31.03 26.88
CA GLU A 361 -7.06 -32.29 26.99
C GLU A 361 -7.27 -32.94 25.62
N LYS A 362 -7.73 -34.20 25.61
CA LYS A 362 -8.24 -34.80 24.38
C LYS A 362 -9.43 -33.97 23.89
N LEU A 363 -9.44 -33.65 22.60
CA LEU A 363 -10.53 -32.92 21.94
C LEU A 363 -11.86 -33.67 22.06
N THR A 364 -12.62 -33.37 23.10
CA THR A 364 -13.99 -33.85 23.30
C THR A 364 -15.00 -32.87 22.72
N THR A 365 -16.21 -33.35 22.45
CA THR A 365 -17.33 -32.51 21.96
C THR A 365 -17.61 -31.33 22.89
N LYS A 366 -17.42 -31.49 24.21
CA LYS A 366 -17.58 -30.41 25.20
C LYS A 366 -16.67 -29.22 24.91
N TYR A 367 -15.38 -29.46 24.65
CA TYR A 367 -14.42 -28.38 24.39
C TYR A 367 -14.63 -27.70 23.04
N ILE A 368 -15.07 -28.45 22.04
CA ILE A 368 -15.47 -27.91 20.73
C ILE A 368 -16.63 -26.93 20.91
N ILE A 369 -17.66 -27.34 21.66
CA ILE A 369 -18.82 -26.48 21.94
C ILE A 369 -18.39 -25.24 22.72
N LEU A 370 -17.54 -25.39 23.74
CA LEU A 370 -17.06 -24.24 24.54
C LEU A 370 -16.26 -23.25 23.70
N ALA A 371 -15.44 -23.72 22.75
CA ALA A 371 -14.70 -22.86 21.83
C ALA A 371 -15.63 -22.06 20.92
N ILE A 372 -16.66 -22.71 20.36
CA ILE A 372 -17.66 -22.04 19.51
C ILE A 372 -18.42 -21.00 20.33
N ILE A 373 -18.88 -21.34 21.55
CA ILE A 373 -19.57 -20.41 22.44
C ILE A 373 -18.68 -19.20 22.74
N PHE A 374 -17.40 -19.40 23.03
CA PHE A 374 -16.47 -18.30 23.27
C PHE A 374 -16.36 -17.37 22.05
N CYS A 375 -16.21 -17.92 20.84
CA CYS A 375 -16.16 -17.12 19.61
C CYS A 375 -17.46 -16.35 19.36
N VAL A 376 -18.63 -16.97 19.60
CA VAL A 376 -19.94 -16.30 19.49
C VAL A 376 -20.05 -15.13 20.48
N LEU A 377 -19.66 -15.35 21.74
CA LEU A 377 -19.67 -14.30 22.75
C LEU A 377 -18.71 -13.17 22.39
N TYR A 378 -17.53 -13.49 21.87
CA TYR A 378 -16.57 -12.48 21.43
C TYR A 378 -17.09 -11.68 20.24
N ALA A 379 -17.64 -12.34 19.21
CA ALA A 379 -18.28 -11.68 18.06
C ALA A 379 -19.43 -10.77 18.49
N THR A 380 -20.24 -11.24 19.44
CA THR A 380 -21.32 -10.43 20.02
C THR A 380 -20.76 -9.22 20.76
N SER A 381 -19.68 -9.39 21.54
CA SER A 381 -19.05 -8.27 22.25
C SER A 381 -18.43 -7.24 21.31
N ASP A 382 -17.91 -7.68 20.16
CA ASP A 382 -17.32 -6.81 19.15
C ASP A 382 -18.38 -5.97 18.43
N GLU A 383 -19.52 -6.57 18.07
CA GLU A 383 -20.66 -5.86 17.48
C GLU A 383 -21.34 -4.90 18.47
N ILE A 384 -21.36 -5.25 19.76
CA ILE A 384 -21.77 -4.33 20.83
C ILE A 384 -20.78 -3.17 20.94
N HIS A 385 -19.47 -3.43 20.89
CA HIS A 385 -18.44 -2.40 20.91
C HIS A 385 -18.60 -1.43 19.72
N GLN A 386 -18.89 -1.94 18.52
CA GLN A 386 -19.16 -1.12 17.34
C GLN A 386 -20.36 -0.16 17.50
N LEU A 387 -21.29 -0.39 18.44
CA LEU A 387 -22.35 0.58 18.75
C LEU A 387 -21.80 1.89 19.32
N PHE A 388 -20.61 1.86 19.91
CA PHE A 388 -19.96 3.03 20.50
C PHE A 388 -18.97 3.72 19.55
N VAL A 389 -18.94 3.31 18.28
CA VAL A 389 -18.03 3.84 17.26
C VAL A 389 -18.83 4.61 16.21
N ASP A 390 -18.39 5.82 15.88
CA ASP A 390 -19.15 6.71 14.99
C ASP A 390 -19.37 6.10 13.58
N GLY A 391 -20.63 6.16 13.14
CA GLY A 391 -21.09 5.65 11.84
C GLY A 391 -21.14 4.13 11.72
N ARG A 392 -20.82 3.38 12.78
CA ARG A 392 -20.98 1.92 12.83
C ARG A 392 -22.38 1.54 13.34
N SER A 393 -22.78 0.31 13.06
CA SER A 393 -24.08 -0.24 13.50
C SER A 393 -23.90 -1.71 13.83
N CYS A 394 -24.52 -2.16 14.92
CA CYS A 394 -24.55 -3.57 15.27
C CYS A 394 -25.39 -4.35 14.26
N LYS A 395 -24.80 -5.39 13.68
CA LYS A 395 -25.41 -6.21 12.65
C LYS A 395 -25.35 -7.67 13.07
N ILE A 396 -26.53 -8.25 13.28
CA ILE A 396 -26.68 -9.70 13.53
C ILE A 396 -26.00 -10.52 12.42
N MET A 397 -26.05 -10.04 11.18
CA MET A 397 -25.37 -10.69 10.06
C MET A 397 -23.85 -10.79 10.25
N ASP A 398 -23.22 -9.80 10.88
CA ASP A 398 -21.77 -9.83 11.15
C ASP A 398 -21.46 -10.86 12.24
N ILE A 399 -22.24 -10.91 13.33
CA ILE A 399 -22.14 -11.97 14.35
C ILE A 399 -22.25 -13.36 13.72
N LEU A 400 -23.17 -13.56 12.77
CA LEU A 400 -23.36 -14.84 12.08
C LEU A 400 -22.16 -15.20 11.21
N ILE A 401 -21.62 -14.25 10.43
CA ILE A 401 -20.46 -14.47 9.56
C ILE A 401 -19.22 -14.83 10.39
N ASP A 402 -18.99 -14.11 11.49
CA ASP A 402 -17.90 -14.34 12.43
C ASP A 402 -18.00 -15.71 13.10
N THR A 403 -19.23 -16.06 13.51
CA THR A 403 -19.54 -17.38 14.06
C THR A 403 -19.30 -18.49 13.03
N CYS A 404 -19.66 -18.27 11.76
CA CYS A 404 -19.39 -19.22 10.69
C CYS A 404 -17.88 -19.40 10.45
N GLY A 405 -17.10 -18.32 10.44
CA GLY A 405 -15.64 -18.37 10.27
C GLY A 405 -14.97 -19.18 11.37
N SER A 406 -15.24 -18.83 12.62
CA SER A 406 -14.70 -19.54 13.79
C SER A 406 -15.15 -21.01 13.85
N SER A 407 -16.44 -21.28 13.59
CA SER A 407 -16.98 -22.65 13.58
C SER A 407 -16.34 -23.51 12.49
N LEU A 408 -16.11 -22.97 11.29
CA LEU A 408 -15.46 -23.69 10.20
C LEU A 408 -14.02 -24.07 10.57
N ALA A 409 -13.27 -23.15 11.18
CA ALA A 409 -11.91 -23.44 11.66
C ALA A 409 -11.90 -24.56 12.71
N ILE A 410 -12.78 -24.45 13.71
CA ILE A 410 -12.87 -25.40 14.82
C ILE A 410 -13.27 -26.80 14.34
N LEU A 411 -14.34 -26.90 13.56
CA LEU A 411 -14.86 -28.18 13.05
C LEU A 411 -13.94 -28.79 12.00
N GLY A 412 -13.38 -27.97 11.10
CA GLY A 412 -12.42 -28.40 10.09
C GLY A 412 -11.16 -28.98 10.72
N PHE A 413 -10.55 -28.25 11.66
CA PHE A 413 -9.37 -28.73 12.39
C PHE A 413 -9.66 -30.02 13.15
N THR A 414 -10.78 -30.08 13.87
CA THR A 414 -11.17 -31.28 14.62
C THR A 414 -11.33 -32.50 13.71
N SER A 415 -11.95 -32.32 12.54
CA SER A 415 -12.18 -33.40 11.57
C SER A 415 -10.85 -33.94 11.03
N ILE A 416 -9.95 -33.04 10.62
CA ILE A 416 -8.60 -33.40 10.17
C ILE A 416 -7.81 -34.11 11.28
N TYR A 417 -7.90 -33.61 12.51
CA TYR A 417 -7.23 -34.22 13.67
C TYR A 417 -7.73 -35.64 13.95
N LYS A 418 -9.05 -35.88 13.91
CA LYS A 418 -9.64 -37.22 14.08
C LYS A 418 -9.21 -38.18 12.96
N ILE A 419 -9.20 -37.73 11.71
CA ILE A 419 -8.77 -38.54 10.56
C ILE A 419 -7.29 -38.94 10.71
N THR A 420 -6.42 -37.97 10.96
CA THR A 420 -4.97 -38.20 11.08
C THR A 420 -4.60 -39.09 12.27
N THR A 421 -5.31 -38.96 13.40
CA THR A 421 -5.10 -39.85 14.56
C THR A 421 -5.60 -41.27 14.32
N ASN A 422 -6.72 -41.46 13.62
CA ASN A 422 -7.21 -42.78 13.23
C ASN A 422 -6.28 -43.48 12.23
N LEU A 423 -5.78 -42.75 11.23
CA LEU A 423 -4.82 -43.30 10.25
C LEU A 423 -3.50 -43.73 10.92
N LYS A 424 -3.01 -42.97 11.90
CA LYS A 424 -1.83 -43.37 12.68
C LYS A 424 -2.07 -44.65 13.47
N LYS A 425 -3.21 -44.76 14.17
CA LYS A 425 -3.58 -45.97 14.92
C LYS A 425 -3.70 -47.20 14.02
N GLN A 426 -4.31 -47.07 12.84
CA GLN A 426 -4.39 -48.16 11.87
C GLN A 426 -3.02 -48.60 11.37
N LYS A 427 -2.11 -47.64 11.12
CA LYS A 427 -0.73 -47.94 10.72
C LYS A 427 0.06 -48.63 11.81
N GLU A 428 -0.09 -48.21 13.07
CA GLU A 428 0.53 -48.85 14.23
C GLU A 428 0.03 -50.29 14.42
N LEU A 429 -1.29 -50.52 14.33
CA LEU A 429 -1.90 -51.86 14.39
C LEU A 429 -1.43 -52.77 13.24
N PHE A 430 -1.25 -52.23 12.03
CA PHE A 430 -0.73 -52.99 10.89
C PHE A 430 0.74 -53.38 11.08
N ILE A 431 1.56 -52.50 11.68
CA ILE A 431 2.97 -52.80 11.99
C ILE A 431 3.06 -53.85 13.11
N GLU A 432 2.17 -53.86 14.10
CA GLU A 432 2.14 -54.88 15.15
C GLU A 432 1.68 -56.27 14.65
N GLN A 433 1.05 -56.35 13.48
CA GLN A 433 0.58 -57.60 12.86
C GLN A 433 1.60 -58.24 11.90
N ILE A 434 2.68 -57.54 11.56
CA ILE A 434 3.82 -58.01 10.74
C ILE A 434 4.97 -58.39 11.67
#